data_AF-A0A523PGA4-F1
#
_entry.id   AF-A0A523PGA4-F1
#
_cell.length_a   1.000
_cell.length_b   1.000
_cell.length_c   1.000
_cell.angle_alpha   90.00
_cell.angle_beta   90.00
_cell.angle_gamma   90.00
#
_symmetry.space_group_name_H-M   'P 1'
#
loop_
_entity.id
_entity.type
_entity.pdbx_description
1 polymer ?
#
loop_
_entity_poly.entity_id
_entity_poly.type
_entity_poly.pdbx_seq_one_letter_code
_entity_poly.pdbx_strand_id
1 'polypeptide(L)'
;MVSPLEPRQGRQDDGRTHARPARPLDAHVLRTLSLDLIGRPPFAVEVEEWSGKPVQAFLDTVLGSQEFWEHWYEEQLYYFLLIDNFRPATDSTRTIPAKLVEGRMSVRDALHRVALSSSFNLRNPGADTFVTVVMEQVVGLTVQKHKAELEIGKRVYDGHNGLFLGSFGENQSDVVRIAIESKAAARAFTAREFVRMTHREAPKKELAAWTRKLHKDPHTFIEVVREWLLSEAYEARLAHPVPLANRLFVRAVFVDLLGRLPEPAEAEPLRNALDGLSDSRPLRSVLVRLLLDSGSVPIPEKNSIRDVTEWVAGLFPRFLGREATPEELKAFVLAFGEPECRPKTILYAILSNAEYHTF
;
A
#
# COMPACT_ATOMS: atom_id res chain seq x y z
N MET A 1 -60.22 -19.06 -40.04
CA MET A 1 -59.04 -18.21 -40.31
C MET A 1 -58.00 -18.52 -39.25
N VAL A 2 -57.03 -19.38 -39.58
CA VAL A 2 -55.98 -19.84 -38.67
C VAL A 2 -54.78 -18.92 -38.86
N SER A 3 -54.37 -18.24 -37.79
CA SER A 3 -53.21 -17.35 -37.75
C SER A 3 -51.91 -18.16 -37.84
N PRO A 4 -50.92 -17.78 -38.68
CA PRO A 4 -49.63 -18.46 -38.71
C PRO A 4 -48.79 -18.03 -37.51
N LEU A 5 -48.31 -19.03 -36.76
CA LEU A 5 -47.34 -18.87 -35.68
C LEU A 5 -45.99 -18.41 -36.24
N GLU A 6 -45.52 -17.26 -35.81
CA GLU A 6 -44.14 -16.81 -36.04
C GLU A 6 -43.13 -17.66 -35.26
N PRO A 7 -42.00 -18.06 -35.85
CA PRO A 7 -40.97 -18.82 -35.16
C PRO A 7 -40.17 -17.91 -34.22
N ARG A 8 -40.28 -18.16 -32.92
CA ARG A 8 -39.40 -17.59 -31.90
C ARG A 8 -37.97 -18.07 -32.13
N GLN A 9 -37.11 -17.20 -32.68
CA GLN A 9 -35.66 -17.39 -32.68
C GLN A 9 -35.12 -17.23 -31.25
N GLY A 10 -35.01 -18.33 -30.51
CA GLY A 10 -34.23 -18.39 -29.29
C GLY A 10 -32.74 -18.45 -29.62
N ARG A 11 -32.02 -17.34 -29.47
CA ARG A 11 -30.56 -17.37 -29.33
C ARG A 11 -30.24 -18.00 -27.97
N GLN A 12 -29.84 -19.27 -28.00
CA GLN A 12 -29.11 -19.90 -26.90
C GLN A 12 -27.75 -19.22 -26.82
N ASP A 13 -27.63 -18.27 -25.88
CA ASP A 13 -26.35 -17.79 -25.39
C ASP A 13 -25.72 -18.96 -24.61
N ASP A 14 -24.66 -19.55 -25.16
CA ASP A 14 -24.09 -20.84 -24.77
C ASP A 14 -23.26 -20.78 -23.47
N GLY A 15 -23.40 -19.69 -22.70
CA GLY A 15 -22.81 -19.53 -21.38
C GLY A 15 -21.29 -19.67 -21.36
N ARG A 16 -20.64 -19.59 -22.53
CA ARG A 16 -19.19 -19.65 -22.63
C ARG A 16 -18.63 -18.35 -22.08
N THR A 17 -18.10 -18.44 -20.87
CA THR A 17 -17.36 -17.36 -20.22
C THR A 17 -16.22 -16.93 -21.15
N HIS A 18 -16.41 -15.86 -21.92
CA HIS A 18 -15.33 -15.25 -22.69
C HIS A 18 -14.29 -14.74 -21.69
N ALA A 19 -13.16 -15.43 -21.60
CA ALA A 19 -12.04 -14.99 -20.80
C ALA A 19 -11.63 -13.60 -21.30
N ARG A 20 -11.73 -12.59 -20.43
CA ARG A 20 -11.19 -11.25 -20.75
C ARG A 20 -9.70 -11.43 -21.05
N PRO A 21 -9.19 -10.84 -22.15
CA PRO A 21 -7.77 -10.92 -22.47
C PRO A 21 -6.97 -10.36 -21.29
N ALA A 22 -5.87 -11.04 -20.96
CA ALA A 22 -5.04 -10.63 -19.83
C ALA A 22 -4.42 -9.25 -20.11
N ARG A 23 -4.61 -8.31 -19.18
CA ARG A 23 -4.05 -6.97 -19.30
C ARG A 23 -2.52 -7.05 -19.24
N PRO A 24 -1.79 -6.49 -20.23
CA PRO A 24 -0.35 -6.37 -20.14
C PRO A 24 0.05 -5.31 -19.12
N LEU A 25 1.19 -5.51 -18.45
CA LEU A 25 1.81 -4.53 -17.57
C LEU A 25 2.52 -3.48 -18.41
N ASP A 26 1.86 -2.34 -18.61
CA ASP A 26 2.55 -1.12 -19.03
C ASP A 26 3.31 -0.49 -17.85
N ALA A 27 4.12 0.55 -18.13
CA ALA A 27 4.92 1.22 -17.12
C ALA A 27 4.07 1.81 -15.97
N HIS A 28 2.86 2.26 -16.28
CA HIS A 28 1.96 2.91 -15.32
C HIS A 28 1.41 1.91 -14.33
N VAL A 29 0.89 0.80 -14.84
CA VAL A 29 0.33 -0.30 -14.04
C VAL A 29 1.42 -0.95 -13.22
N LEU A 30 2.60 -1.23 -13.80
CA LEU A 30 3.70 -1.83 -13.07
C LEU A 30 4.19 -0.93 -11.93
N ARG A 31 4.36 0.37 -12.17
CA ARG A 31 4.77 1.33 -11.14
C ARG A 31 3.74 1.43 -10.03
N THR A 32 2.47 1.60 -10.38
CA THR A 32 1.39 1.75 -9.40
C THR A 32 1.24 0.49 -8.54
N LEU A 33 1.22 -0.70 -9.16
CA LEU A 33 1.16 -1.97 -8.44
C LEU A 33 2.37 -2.16 -7.52
N SER A 34 3.57 -1.80 -7.97
CA SER A 34 4.78 -1.91 -7.14
C SER A 34 4.68 -0.99 -5.91
N LEU A 35 4.19 0.23 -6.08
CA LEU A 35 4.02 1.15 -4.95
C LEU A 35 2.95 0.67 -3.97
N ASP A 36 1.80 0.18 -4.46
CA ASP A 36 0.70 -0.28 -3.62
C ASP A 36 1.01 -1.62 -2.90
N LEU A 37 1.82 -2.51 -3.51
CA LEU A 37 2.10 -3.86 -3.01
C LEU A 37 3.43 -4.01 -2.27
N ILE A 38 4.48 -3.32 -2.70
CA ILE A 38 5.84 -3.44 -2.14
C ILE A 38 6.42 -2.10 -1.64
N GLY A 39 5.64 -1.01 -1.76
CA GLY A 39 5.97 0.28 -1.17
C GLY A 39 7.16 0.98 -1.84
N ARG A 40 7.45 0.67 -3.10
CA ARG A 40 8.50 1.30 -3.91
C ARG A 40 8.21 1.11 -5.41
N PRO A 41 8.78 1.94 -6.30
CA PRO A 41 8.73 1.68 -7.73
C PRO A 41 9.57 0.44 -8.10
N PRO A 42 9.38 -0.12 -9.30
CA PRO A 42 10.18 -1.25 -9.77
C PRO A 42 11.64 -0.82 -10.01
N PHE A 43 12.58 -1.70 -9.69
CA PHE A 43 13.97 -1.60 -10.13
C PHE A 43 14.07 -1.78 -11.65
N ALA A 44 15.16 -1.32 -12.27
CA ALA A 44 15.36 -1.45 -13.72
C ALA A 44 15.23 -2.90 -14.21
N VAL A 45 15.80 -3.86 -13.47
CA VAL A 45 15.72 -5.29 -13.79
C VAL A 45 14.29 -5.84 -13.70
N GLU A 46 13.46 -5.30 -12.80
CA GLU A 46 12.05 -5.69 -12.67
C GLU A 46 11.21 -5.08 -13.79
N VAL A 47 11.54 -3.86 -14.25
CA VAL A 47 10.91 -3.27 -15.44
C VAL A 47 11.17 -4.15 -16.66
N GLU A 48 12.44 -4.50 -16.91
CA GLU A 48 12.81 -5.41 -18.00
C GLU A 48 12.13 -6.77 -17.90
N GLU A 49 12.01 -7.30 -16.68
CA GLU A 49 11.36 -8.58 -16.45
C GLU A 49 9.85 -8.53 -16.70
N TRP A 50 9.15 -7.48 -16.24
CA TRP A 50 7.68 -7.48 -16.14
C TRP A 50 6.97 -6.70 -17.24
N SER A 51 7.64 -5.77 -17.93
CA SER A 51 7.01 -4.99 -19.00
C SER A 51 6.39 -5.88 -20.08
N GLY A 52 5.11 -5.63 -20.37
CA GLY A 52 4.31 -6.38 -21.34
C GLY A 52 3.80 -7.75 -20.86
N LYS A 53 4.25 -8.26 -19.71
CA LYS A 53 3.72 -9.52 -19.15
C LYS A 53 2.30 -9.34 -18.59
N PRO A 54 1.50 -10.41 -18.47
CA PRO A 54 0.18 -10.36 -17.84
C PRO A 54 0.23 -9.90 -16.38
N VAL A 55 -0.67 -9.00 -15.98
CA VAL A 55 -0.83 -8.55 -14.58
C VAL A 55 -0.97 -9.73 -13.62
N GLN A 56 -1.71 -10.77 -13.98
CA GLN A 56 -1.93 -11.94 -13.13
C GLN A 56 -0.63 -12.65 -12.75
N ALA A 57 0.33 -12.75 -13.67
CA ALA A 57 1.62 -13.40 -13.41
C ALA A 57 2.47 -12.61 -12.41
N PHE A 58 2.42 -11.27 -12.50
CA PHE A 58 3.05 -10.40 -11.52
C PHE A 58 2.40 -10.53 -10.15
N LEU A 59 1.06 -10.51 -10.07
CA LEU A 59 0.34 -10.68 -8.81
C LEU A 59 0.63 -12.03 -8.14
N ASP A 60 0.68 -13.11 -8.93
CA ASP A 60 1.02 -14.46 -8.45
C ASP A 60 2.43 -14.53 -7.85
N THR A 61 3.35 -13.74 -8.38
CA THR A 61 4.74 -13.68 -7.89
C THR A 61 4.85 -12.79 -6.66
N VAL A 62 4.24 -11.60 -6.68
CA VAL A 62 4.44 -10.57 -5.67
C VAL A 62 3.64 -10.82 -4.40
N LEU A 63 2.38 -11.25 -4.49
CA LEU A 63 1.51 -11.35 -3.29
C LEU A 63 1.97 -12.43 -2.29
N GLY A 64 2.79 -13.39 -2.71
CA GLY A 64 3.42 -14.37 -1.82
C GLY A 64 4.84 -14.01 -1.38
N SER A 65 5.39 -12.90 -1.87
CA SER A 65 6.79 -12.54 -1.64
C SER A 65 7.03 -11.99 -0.23
N GLN A 66 8.28 -12.13 0.23
CA GLN A 66 8.76 -11.51 1.47
C GLN A 66 8.55 -9.99 1.46
N GLU A 67 8.83 -9.35 0.34
CA GLU A 67 8.75 -7.89 0.23
C GLU A 67 7.32 -7.36 0.35
N PHE A 68 6.33 -8.06 -0.24
CA PHE A 68 4.92 -7.72 -0.03
C PHE A 68 4.54 -7.77 1.45
N TRP A 69 4.96 -8.83 2.16
CA TRP A 69 4.62 -8.99 3.57
C TRP A 69 5.37 -8.02 4.49
N GLU A 70 6.61 -7.65 4.14
CA GLU A 70 7.34 -6.58 4.82
C GLU A 70 6.63 -5.24 4.64
N HIS A 71 6.25 -4.90 3.40
CA HIS A 71 5.52 -3.68 3.12
C HIS A 71 4.16 -3.65 3.85
N TRP A 72 3.38 -4.74 3.73
CA TRP A 72 2.11 -4.87 4.44
C TRP A 72 2.27 -4.69 5.94
N TYR A 73 3.29 -5.32 6.54
CA TYR A 73 3.57 -5.21 7.96
C TYR A 73 3.91 -3.78 8.37
N GLU A 74 4.75 -3.08 7.60
CA GLU A 74 5.03 -1.66 7.81
C GLU A 74 3.75 -0.83 7.75
N GLU A 75 2.87 -1.05 6.76
CA GLU A 75 1.57 -0.37 6.68
C GLU A 75 0.73 -0.56 7.96
N GLN A 76 0.77 -1.77 8.55
CA GLN A 76 0.10 -2.03 9.83
C GLN A 76 0.75 -1.24 10.98
N LEU A 77 2.08 -1.19 11.06
CA LEU A 77 2.78 -0.43 12.09
C LEU A 77 2.46 1.07 11.99
N TYR A 78 2.40 1.64 10.78
CA TYR A 78 1.96 3.02 10.60
C TYR A 78 0.52 3.24 11.04
N TYR A 79 -0.39 2.33 10.69
CA TYR A 79 -1.78 2.45 11.09
C TYR A 79 -1.95 2.51 12.62
N PHE A 80 -1.20 1.70 13.36
CA PHE A 80 -1.19 1.70 14.82
C PHE A 80 -0.26 2.74 15.45
N LEU A 81 0.36 3.61 14.64
CA LEU A 81 1.36 4.61 15.08
C LEU A 81 2.53 3.98 15.87
N LEU A 82 2.91 2.76 15.52
CA LEU A 82 4.04 2.01 16.06
C LEU A 82 5.30 2.22 15.22
N ILE A 83 5.71 3.48 15.14
CA ILE A 83 6.83 3.98 14.36
C ILE A 83 7.85 4.65 15.29
N ASP A 84 9.05 4.91 14.79
CA ASP A 84 10.14 5.54 15.55
C ASP A 84 10.38 4.81 16.89
N ASN A 85 10.27 5.53 18.01
CA ASN A 85 10.47 5.02 19.37
C ASN A 85 9.45 3.95 19.79
N PHE A 86 8.35 3.81 19.07
CA PHE A 86 7.32 2.79 19.31
C PHE A 86 7.36 1.66 18.29
N ARG A 87 8.41 1.53 17.49
CA ARG A 87 8.56 0.40 16.57
C ARG A 87 8.86 -0.89 17.34
N PRO A 88 8.13 -2.00 17.10
CA PRO A 88 8.41 -3.27 17.78
C PRO A 88 9.76 -3.87 17.33
N ALA A 89 10.71 -3.97 18.26
CA ALA A 89 12.06 -4.46 17.98
C ALA A 89 12.35 -5.91 18.43
N THR A 90 11.36 -6.60 19.01
CA THR A 90 11.55 -7.98 19.48
C THR A 90 11.67 -8.97 18.31
N ASP A 91 12.41 -10.06 18.48
CA ASP A 91 12.51 -11.12 17.46
C ASP A 91 11.12 -11.67 17.06
N SER A 92 10.20 -11.71 18.02
CA SER A 92 8.85 -12.21 17.79
C SER A 92 8.01 -11.35 16.84
N THR A 93 8.28 -10.04 16.79
CA THR A 93 7.61 -9.09 15.89
C THR A 93 8.37 -8.93 14.58
N ARG A 94 9.72 -8.95 14.64
CA ARG A 94 10.58 -8.89 13.44
C ARG A 94 10.39 -10.08 12.49
N THR A 95 10.06 -11.25 13.02
CA THR A 95 9.84 -12.48 12.22
C THR A 95 8.44 -12.59 11.63
N ILE A 96 7.54 -11.61 11.85
CA ILE A 96 6.16 -11.66 11.35
C ILE A 96 6.10 -11.80 9.82
N PRO A 97 6.79 -10.95 9.02
CA PRO A 97 6.75 -11.07 7.55
C PRO A 97 7.17 -12.46 7.05
N ALA A 98 8.28 -13.01 7.56
CA ALA A 98 8.74 -14.35 7.18
C ALA A 98 7.72 -15.44 7.52
N LYS A 99 7.07 -15.37 8.69
CA LYS A 99 6.03 -16.34 9.08
C LYS A 99 4.77 -16.22 8.22
N LEU A 100 4.44 -15.03 7.73
CA LEU A 100 3.33 -14.81 6.79
C LEU A 100 3.64 -15.41 5.42
N VAL A 101 4.85 -15.21 4.89
CA VAL A 101 5.33 -15.85 3.64
C VAL A 101 5.21 -17.37 3.73
N GLU A 102 5.69 -17.95 4.83
CA GLU A 102 5.69 -19.39 5.03
C GLU A 102 4.30 -19.97 5.36
N GLY A 103 3.26 -19.13 5.47
CA GLY A 103 1.91 -19.54 5.83
C GLY A 103 1.77 -20.04 7.27
N ARG A 104 2.79 -19.89 8.11
CA ARG A 104 2.79 -20.27 9.55
C ARG A 104 2.05 -19.28 10.44
N MET A 105 1.68 -18.13 9.89
CA MET A 105 0.96 -17.07 10.56
C MET A 105 -0.08 -16.50 9.60
N SER A 106 -1.26 -16.18 10.09
CA SER A 106 -2.24 -15.43 9.33
C SER A 106 -2.15 -13.92 9.61
N VAL A 107 -2.80 -13.09 8.80
CA VAL A 107 -2.91 -11.65 9.07
C VAL A 107 -3.58 -11.35 10.42
N ARG A 108 -4.50 -12.21 10.86
CA ARG A 108 -5.15 -12.10 12.17
C ARG A 108 -4.13 -12.30 13.30
N ASP A 109 -3.32 -13.34 13.20
CA ASP A 109 -2.28 -13.67 14.18
C ASP A 109 -1.20 -12.58 14.23
N ALA A 110 -0.84 -12.02 13.08
CA ALA A 110 0.10 -10.92 12.98
C ALA A 110 -0.42 -9.68 13.73
N LEU A 111 -1.68 -9.27 13.49
CA LEU A 111 -2.32 -8.17 14.23
C LEU A 111 -2.40 -8.44 15.72
N HIS A 112 -2.70 -9.68 16.11
CA HIS A 112 -2.71 -10.09 17.51
C HIS A 112 -1.33 -9.95 18.14
N ARG A 113 -0.28 -10.36 17.43
CA ARG A 113 1.09 -10.20 17.91
C ARG A 113 1.52 -8.74 18.02
N VAL A 114 1.09 -7.88 17.09
CA VAL A 114 1.35 -6.44 17.13
C VAL A 114 0.68 -5.79 18.35
N ALA A 115 -0.61 -6.07 18.56
CA ALA A 115 -1.39 -5.48 19.65
C ALA A 115 -0.98 -5.97 21.05
N LEU A 116 -0.34 -7.14 21.14
CA LEU A 116 0.27 -7.66 22.38
C LEU A 116 1.73 -7.21 22.60
N SER A 117 2.32 -6.46 21.67
CA SER A 117 3.71 -6.03 21.80
C SER A 117 3.86 -5.00 22.93
N SER A 118 5.03 -4.99 23.57
CA SER A 118 5.38 -3.96 24.57
C SER A 118 5.32 -2.56 23.96
N SER A 119 5.69 -2.40 22.69
CA SER A 119 5.59 -1.13 21.99
C SER A 119 4.16 -0.62 21.86
N PHE A 120 3.19 -1.50 21.60
CA PHE A 120 1.78 -1.12 21.57
C PHE A 120 1.28 -0.67 22.96
N ASN A 121 1.72 -1.34 24.02
CA ASN A 121 1.44 -0.94 25.41
C ASN A 121 2.07 0.41 25.76
N LEU A 122 3.33 0.63 25.39
CA LEU A 122 4.06 1.88 25.64
C LEU A 122 3.41 3.05 24.90
N ARG A 123 2.91 2.82 23.69
CA ARG A 123 2.23 3.84 22.89
C ARG A 123 0.86 4.21 23.45
N ASN A 124 0.20 3.25 24.09
CA ASN A 124 -1.18 3.34 24.59
C ASN A 124 -1.24 3.00 26.09
N PRO A 125 -0.65 3.84 26.96
CA PRO A 125 -0.50 3.52 28.37
C PRO A 125 -1.84 3.56 29.11
N GLY A 126 -2.06 2.56 29.96
CA GLY A 126 -3.23 2.46 30.84
C GLY A 126 -4.48 1.92 30.16
N ALA A 127 -5.41 1.40 30.98
CA ALA A 127 -6.61 0.70 30.53
C ALA A 127 -7.49 1.55 29.58
N ASP A 128 -7.70 2.83 29.90
CA ASP A 128 -8.58 3.71 29.11
C ASP A 128 -8.07 3.92 27.69
N THR A 129 -6.80 4.31 27.54
CA THR A 129 -6.20 4.54 26.22
C THR A 129 -6.04 3.22 25.46
N PHE A 130 -5.55 2.17 26.10
CA PHE A 130 -5.36 0.87 25.46
C PHE A 130 -6.68 0.30 24.91
N VAL A 131 -7.72 0.20 25.74
CA VAL A 131 -9.00 -0.39 25.34
C VAL A 131 -9.70 0.48 24.30
N THR A 132 -9.60 1.81 24.42
CA THR A 132 -10.10 2.74 23.41
C THR A 132 -9.46 2.45 22.05
N VAL A 133 -8.13 2.38 21.98
CA VAL A 133 -7.41 2.12 20.73
C VAL A 133 -7.74 0.75 20.16
N VAL A 134 -7.86 -0.29 20.99
CA VAL A 134 -8.31 -1.62 20.54
C VAL A 134 -9.72 -1.53 19.94
N MET A 135 -10.68 -0.89 20.61
CA MET A 135 -12.04 -0.77 20.10
C MET A 135 -12.12 0.06 18.80
N GLU A 136 -11.39 1.17 18.72
CA GLU A 136 -11.43 2.06 17.55
C GLU A 136 -10.64 1.52 16.37
N GLN A 137 -9.40 1.10 16.58
CA GLN A 137 -8.47 0.75 15.50
C GLN A 137 -8.49 -0.73 15.13
N VAL A 138 -8.80 -1.63 16.07
CA VAL A 138 -8.89 -3.07 15.76
C VAL A 138 -10.33 -3.44 15.38
N VAL A 139 -11.31 -3.01 16.18
CA VAL A 139 -12.72 -3.40 15.99
C VAL A 139 -13.48 -2.46 15.04
N GLY A 140 -13.02 -1.21 14.89
CA GLY A 140 -13.68 -0.20 14.07
C GLY A 140 -14.93 0.41 14.72
N LEU A 141 -15.01 0.42 16.05
CA LEU A 141 -16.11 1.01 16.81
C LEU A 141 -15.85 2.47 17.14
N THR A 142 -16.91 3.24 17.34
CA THR A 142 -16.84 4.60 17.90
C THR A 142 -17.10 4.51 19.41
N VAL A 143 -16.07 4.60 20.26
CA VAL A 143 -16.18 4.33 21.70
C VAL A 143 -17.24 5.19 22.41
N GLN A 144 -17.48 6.41 21.93
CA GLN A 144 -18.50 7.32 22.48
C GLN A 144 -19.92 6.74 22.36
N LYS A 145 -20.16 5.84 21.39
CA LYS A 145 -21.42 5.11 21.19
C LYS A 145 -21.46 3.77 21.96
N HIS A 146 -20.33 3.33 22.51
CA HIS A 146 -20.16 2.01 23.14
C HIS A 146 -19.51 2.13 24.54
N LYS A 147 -19.90 3.15 25.32
CA LYS A 147 -19.28 3.44 26.64
C LYS A 147 -19.34 2.27 27.63
N ALA A 148 -20.45 1.55 27.68
CA ALA A 148 -20.59 0.38 28.57
C ALA A 148 -19.57 -0.71 28.22
N GLU A 149 -19.35 -0.94 26.93
CA GLU A 149 -18.38 -1.92 26.43
C GLU A 149 -16.94 -1.49 26.77
N LEU A 150 -16.64 -0.19 26.65
CA LEU A 150 -15.35 0.37 27.06
C LEU A 150 -15.09 0.14 28.56
N GLU A 151 -16.06 0.39 29.43
CA GLU A 151 -15.92 0.14 30.88
C GLU A 151 -15.76 -1.34 31.21
N ILE A 152 -16.38 -2.23 30.44
CA ILE A 152 -16.14 -3.68 30.57
C ILE A 152 -14.70 -4.00 30.16
N GLY A 153 -14.26 -3.53 28.99
CA GLY A 153 -12.91 -3.76 28.49
C GLY A 153 -11.82 -3.25 29.43
N LYS A 154 -12.03 -2.08 30.07
CA LYS A 154 -11.11 -1.54 31.10
C LYS A 154 -11.00 -2.47 32.31
N ARG A 155 -12.13 -2.93 32.84
CA ARG A 155 -12.13 -3.87 33.97
C ARG A 155 -11.44 -5.18 33.62
N VAL A 156 -11.67 -5.70 32.40
CA VAL A 156 -10.98 -6.90 31.89
C VAL A 156 -9.48 -6.66 31.74
N TYR A 157 -9.07 -5.51 31.21
CA TYR A 157 -7.67 -5.10 31.14
C TYR A 157 -7.00 -5.12 32.52
N ASP A 158 -7.68 -4.60 33.54
CA ASP A 158 -7.20 -4.53 34.92
C ASP A 158 -7.27 -5.86 35.68
N GLY A 159 -7.62 -6.98 35.02
CA GLY A 159 -7.62 -8.31 35.62
C GLY A 159 -8.94 -8.77 36.22
N HIS A 160 -10.05 -8.06 35.96
CA HIS A 160 -11.38 -8.44 36.45
C HIS A 160 -12.16 -9.22 35.38
N ASN A 161 -12.98 -10.17 35.83
CA ASN A 161 -13.83 -10.94 34.94
C ASN A 161 -14.94 -10.08 34.30
N GLY A 162 -15.15 -10.22 32.99
CA GLY A 162 -16.20 -9.49 32.26
C GLY A 162 -16.55 -10.08 30.90
N LEU A 163 -17.74 -9.75 30.39
CA LEU A 163 -18.19 -10.11 29.04
C LEU A 163 -17.88 -8.96 28.07
N PHE A 164 -16.65 -8.92 27.57
CA PHE A 164 -16.21 -7.94 26.58
C PHE A 164 -16.58 -8.40 25.16
N LEU A 165 -17.27 -7.57 24.38
CA LEU A 165 -17.77 -7.84 23.02
C LEU A 165 -18.52 -9.18 22.91
N GLY A 166 -19.24 -9.54 23.99
CA GLY A 166 -20.00 -10.79 24.10
C GLY A 166 -19.16 -12.04 24.43
N SER A 167 -17.87 -11.90 24.69
CA SER A 167 -16.97 -13.00 25.07
C SER A 167 -16.38 -12.77 26.45
N PHE A 168 -16.12 -13.86 27.18
CA PHE A 168 -15.50 -13.78 28.49
C PHE A 168 -14.01 -13.44 28.38
N GLY A 169 -13.56 -12.50 29.21
CA GLY A 169 -12.14 -12.18 29.40
C GLY A 169 -11.84 -11.82 30.85
N GLU A 170 -10.58 -12.00 31.23
CA GLU A 170 -10.09 -11.78 32.60
C GLU A 170 -8.74 -11.06 32.68
N ASN A 171 -8.15 -10.68 31.54
CA ASN A 171 -6.87 -9.98 31.50
C ASN A 171 -6.71 -9.15 30.22
N GLN A 172 -5.64 -8.36 30.15
CA GLN A 172 -5.29 -7.55 28.98
C GLN A 172 -5.17 -8.36 27.67
N SER A 173 -4.58 -9.56 27.71
CA SER A 173 -4.43 -10.38 26.50
C SER A 173 -5.78 -10.85 25.96
N ASP A 174 -6.75 -11.13 26.84
CA ASP A 174 -8.11 -11.44 26.44
C ASP A 174 -8.80 -10.27 25.74
N VAL A 175 -8.59 -9.02 26.18
CA VAL A 175 -9.13 -7.83 25.48
C VAL A 175 -8.71 -7.85 24.01
N VAL A 176 -7.43 -8.11 23.73
CA VAL A 176 -6.89 -8.14 22.38
C VAL A 176 -7.41 -9.34 21.60
N ARG A 177 -7.35 -10.54 22.19
CA ARG A 177 -7.83 -11.78 21.56
C ARG A 177 -9.29 -11.66 21.16
N ILE A 178 -10.16 -11.28 22.10
CA ILE A 178 -11.60 -11.10 21.88
C ILE A 178 -11.86 -10.06 20.78
N ALA A 179 -11.19 -8.92 20.82
CA ALA A 179 -11.35 -7.88 19.81
C ALA A 179 -11.01 -8.39 18.42
N ILE A 180 -9.86 -9.05 18.25
CA ILE A 180 -9.35 -9.55 16.96
C ILE A 180 -10.17 -10.73 16.42
N GLU A 181 -10.68 -11.58 17.31
CA GLU A 181 -11.56 -12.70 16.93
C GLU A 181 -12.97 -12.22 16.57
N SER A 182 -13.35 -10.98 16.87
CA SER A 182 -14.68 -10.47 16.58
C SER A 182 -14.94 -10.33 15.07
N LYS A 183 -16.18 -10.57 14.66
CA LYS A 183 -16.63 -10.32 13.27
C LYS A 183 -16.52 -8.83 12.89
N ALA A 184 -16.65 -7.93 13.85
CA ALA A 184 -16.49 -6.50 13.65
C ALA A 184 -15.04 -6.14 13.27
N ALA A 185 -14.05 -6.71 13.95
CA ALA A 185 -12.64 -6.53 13.58
C ALA A 185 -12.33 -7.06 12.18
N ALA A 186 -12.83 -8.24 11.82
CA ALA A 186 -12.67 -8.75 10.46
C ALA A 186 -13.27 -7.79 9.40
N ARG A 187 -14.44 -7.20 9.69
CA ARG A 187 -15.07 -6.20 8.80
C ARG A 187 -14.24 -4.92 8.70
N ALA A 188 -13.80 -4.38 9.83
CA ALA A 188 -13.00 -3.16 9.89
C ALA A 188 -11.67 -3.34 9.15
N PHE A 189 -10.97 -4.44 9.41
CA PHE A 189 -9.74 -4.83 8.71
C PHE A 189 -9.97 -4.91 7.19
N THR A 190 -11.00 -5.64 6.76
CA THR A 190 -11.29 -5.86 5.33
C THR A 190 -11.60 -4.52 4.63
N ALA A 191 -12.42 -3.67 5.26
CA ALA A 191 -12.76 -2.35 4.71
C ALA A 191 -11.52 -1.45 4.61
N ARG A 192 -10.69 -1.41 5.66
CA ARG A 192 -9.47 -0.60 5.69
C ARG A 192 -8.47 -1.05 4.63
N GLU A 193 -8.20 -2.35 4.51
CA GLU A 193 -7.26 -2.85 3.51
C GLU A 193 -7.76 -2.64 2.09
N PHE A 194 -9.08 -2.79 1.85
CA PHE A 194 -9.65 -2.46 0.55
C PHE A 194 -9.48 -0.98 0.20
N VAL A 195 -9.77 -0.07 1.15
CA VAL A 195 -9.57 1.37 0.97
C VAL A 195 -8.09 1.68 0.74
N ARG A 196 -7.17 1.02 1.46
CA ARG A 196 -5.74 1.23 1.28
C ARG A 196 -5.29 0.89 -0.15
N MET A 197 -5.77 -0.22 -0.70
CA MET A 197 -5.38 -0.66 -2.05
C MET A 197 -6.10 0.11 -3.17
N THR A 198 -7.39 0.39 -3.00
CA THR A 198 -8.24 0.92 -4.09
C THR A 198 -8.54 2.40 -3.95
N HIS A 199 -8.24 3.00 -2.80
CA HIS A 199 -8.60 4.37 -2.42
C HIS A 199 -10.10 4.67 -2.55
N ARG A 200 -10.93 3.63 -2.38
CA ARG A 200 -12.39 3.69 -2.49
C ARG A 200 -13.04 2.88 -1.38
N GLU A 201 -14.27 3.25 -1.03
CA GLU A 201 -15.07 2.42 -0.14
C GLU A 201 -15.53 1.13 -0.84
N ALA A 202 -15.44 0.01 -0.13
CA ALA A 202 -15.89 -1.27 -0.65
C ALA A 202 -17.42 -1.32 -0.81
N PRO A 203 -17.93 -1.88 -1.92
CA PRO A 203 -19.36 -2.14 -2.06
C PRO A 203 -19.87 -3.01 -0.90
N LYS A 204 -20.98 -2.61 -0.26
CA LYS A 204 -21.47 -3.26 0.99
C LYS A 204 -21.62 -4.78 0.87
N LYS A 205 -22.09 -5.27 -0.28
CA LYS A 205 -22.32 -6.69 -0.56
C LYS A 205 -21.00 -7.46 -0.66
N GLU A 206 -20.06 -6.96 -1.43
CA GLU A 206 -18.73 -7.56 -1.60
C GLU A 206 -17.93 -7.52 -0.30
N LEU A 207 -17.94 -6.38 0.40
CA LEU A 207 -17.33 -6.26 1.73
C LEU A 207 -17.84 -7.32 2.69
N ALA A 208 -19.16 -7.57 2.72
CA ALA A 208 -19.73 -8.61 3.57
C ALA A 208 -19.28 -10.03 3.18
N ALA A 209 -19.09 -10.29 1.88
CA ALA A 209 -18.60 -11.57 1.38
C ALA A 209 -17.12 -11.78 1.75
N TRP A 210 -16.25 -10.81 1.47
CA TRP A 210 -14.84 -10.85 1.85
C TRP A 210 -14.64 -10.92 3.36
N THR A 211 -15.40 -10.13 4.12
CA THR A 211 -15.39 -10.18 5.59
C THR A 211 -15.73 -11.59 6.08
N ARG A 212 -16.77 -12.24 5.51
CA ARG A 212 -17.15 -13.59 5.90
C ARG A 212 -16.05 -14.59 5.57
N LYS A 213 -15.43 -14.47 4.39
CA LYS A 213 -14.31 -15.31 3.93
C LYS A 213 -13.13 -15.20 4.90
N LEU A 214 -12.63 -13.98 5.15
CA LEU A 214 -11.51 -13.71 6.06
C LEU A 214 -11.80 -13.98 7.53
N HIS A 215 -13.05 -13.81 7.97
CA HIS A 215 -13.43 -14.16 9.33
C HIS A 215 -13.44 -15.68 9.52
N LYS A 216 -13.88 -16.44 8.53
CA LYS A 216 -13.84 -17.91 8.56
C LYS A 216 -12.42 -18.45 8.44
N ASP A 217 -11.65 -17.91 7.50
CA ASP A 217 -10.28 -18.32 7.22
C ASP A 217 -9.39 -17.09 6.91
N PRO A 218 -8.60 -16.63 7.90
CA PRO A 218 -7.66 -15.53 7.72
C PRO A 218 -6.55 -15.78 6.70
N HIS A 219 -6.26 -17.02 6.33
CA HIS A 219 -5.20 -17.33 5.35
C HIS A 219 -5.62 -16.99 3.92
N THR A 220 -6.91 -16.77 3.65
CA THR A 220 -7.38 -16.37 2.32
C THR A 220 -7.11 -14.89 1.99
N PHE A 221 -6.30 -14.18 2.78
CA PHE A 221 -6.04 -12.74 2.57
C PHE A 221 -5.45 -12.45 1.20
N ILE A 222 -4.43 -13.20 0.78
CA ILE A 222 -3.82 -13.04 -0.56
C ILE A 222 -4.86 -13.22 -1.67
N GLU A 223 -5.72 -14.22 -1.57
CA GLU A 223 -6.77 -14.46 -2.56
C GLU A 223 -7.73 -13.26 -2.65
N VAL A 224 -8.14 -12.72 -1.50
CA VAL A 224 -9.04 -11.57 -1.42
C VAL A 224 -8.36 -10.31 -2.00
N VAL A 225 -7.09 -10.06 -1.68
CA VAL A 225 -6.33 -8.95 -2.25
C VAL A 225 -6.21 -9.11 -3.77
N ARG A 226 -5.95 -10.32 -4.27
CA ARG A 226 -5.91 -10.61 -5.71
C ARG A 226 -7.25 -10.30 -6.38
N GLU A 227 -8.38 -10.67 -5.77
CA GLU A 227 -9.72 -10.32 -6.27
C GLU A 227 -9.88 -8.79 -6.38
N TRP A 228 -9.40 -8.02 -5.40
CA TRP A 228 -9.46 -6.56 -5.42
C TRP A 228 -8.63 -5.95 -6.55
N LEU A 229 -7.40 -6.40 -6.73
CA LEU A 229 -6.47 -5.87 -7.74
C LEU A 229 -6.92 -6.18 -9.18
N LEU A 230 -7.81 -7.16 -9.36
CA LEU A 230 -8.43 -7.52 -10.64
C LEU A 230 -9.86 -6.94 -10.80
N SER A 231 -10.31 -6.13 -9.84
CA SER A 231 -11.66 -5.55 -9.83
C SER A 231 -11.73 -4.21 -10.58
N GLU A 232 -12.94 -3.81 -10.93
CA GLU A 232 -13.22 -2.48 -11.51
C GLU A 232 -12.86 -1.32 -10.56
N ALA A 233 -12.85 -1.57 -9.24
CA ALA A 233 -12.46 -0.57 -8.27
C ALA A 233 -10.96 -0.25 -8.36
N TYR A 234 -10.12 -1.27 -8.60
CA TYR A 234 -8.68 -1.06 -8.79
C TYR A 234 -8.35 -0.50 -10.17
N GLU A 235 -9.08 -0.89 -11.21
CA GLU A 235 -9.02 -0.23 -12.52
C GLU A 235 -9.30 1.28 -12.40
N ALA A 236 -10.30 1.65 -11.61
CA ALA A 236 -10.61 3.05 -11.37
C ALA A 236 -9.53 3.76 -10.52
N ARG A 237 -8.80 3.04 -9.65
CA ARG A 237 -7.61 3.54 -8.94
C ARG A 237 -6.46 3.80 -9.92
N LEU A 238 -6.23 2.91 -10.87
CA LEU A 238 -5.20 3.11 -11.90
C LEU A 238 -5.49 4.33 -12.77
N ALA A 239 -6.76 4.67 -13.00
CA ALA A 239 -7.12 5.87 -13.75
C ALA A 239 -6.93 7.19 -12.98
N HIS A 240 -6.75 7.15 -11.65
CA HIS A 240 -6.67 8.34 -10.79
C HIS A 240 -5.42 8.30 -9.91
N PRO A 241 -4.40 9.14 -10.21
CA PRO A 241 -3.22 9.29 -9.37
C PRO A 241 -3.61 9.65 -7.92
N VAL A 242 -2.86 9.11 -6.96
CA VAL A 242 -3.10 9.35 -5.53
C VAL A 242 -1.82 9.88 -4.88
N PRO A 243 -1.89 10.96 -4.08
CA PRO A 243 -0.72 11.46 -3.38
C PRO A 243 0.00 10.37 -2.59
N LEU A 244 1.30 10.20 -2.86
CA LEU A 244 2.16 9.29 -2.12
C LEU A 244 2.23 9.70 -0.66
N ALA A 245 2.11 8.73 0.25
CA ALA A 245 2.49 8.94 1.64
C ALA A 245 3.98 9.32 1.74
N ASN A 246 4.36 10.14 2.72
CA ASN A 246 5.74 10.61 2.88
C ASN A 246 6.76 9.44 2.92
N ARG A 247 6.42 8.34 3.61
CA ARG A 247 7.25 7.12 3.64
C ARG A 247 7.48 6.49 2.26
N LEU A 248 6.45 6.46 1.42
CA LEU A 248 6.52 5.89 0.08
C LEU A 248 7.30 6.81 -0.84
N PHE A 249 7.10 8.12 -0.72
CA PHE A 249 7.88 9.11 -1.45
C PHE A 249 9.39 8.97 -1.18
N VAL A 250 9.80 8.85 0.09
CA VAL A 250 11.22 8.66 0.43
C VAL A 250 11.78 7.37 -0.17
N ARG A 251 11.06 6.26 -0.09
CA ARG A 251 11.49 5.00 -0.73
C ARG A 251 11.55 5.14 -2.26
N ALA A 252 10.56 5.78 -2.86
CA ALA A 252 10.46 5.96 -4.30
C ALA A 252 11.62 6.77 -4.85
N VAL A 253 11.92 7.93 -4.26
CA VAL A 253 13.02 8.78 -4.73
C VAL A 253 14.38 8.10 -4.58
N PHE A 254 14.59 7.29 -3.54
CA PHE A 254 15.82 6.51 -3.37
C PHE A 254 15.95 5.42 -4.44
N VAL A 255 14.89 4.67 -4.74
CA VAL A 255 14.94 3.65 -5.79
C VAL A 255 15.11 4.29 -7.15
N ASP A 256 14.35 5.34 -7.45
CA ASP A 256 14.39 6.04 -8.73
C ASP A 256 15.76 6.69 -8.99
N LEU A 257 16.39 7.31 -7.97
CA LEU A 257 17.69 7.98 -8.14
C LEU A 257 18.90 7.08 -7.88
N LEU A 258 18.87 6.23 -6.86
CA LEU A 258 20.04 5.46 -6.41
C LEU A 258 19.96 3.97 -6.76
N GLY A 259 18.82 3.49 -7.27
CA GLY A 259 18.64 2.07 -7.60
C GLY A 259 18.64 1.14 -6.38
N ARG A 260 18.41 1.68 -5.17
CA ARG A 260 18.36 0.94 -3.91
C ARG A 260 17.31 1.52 -2.97
N LEU A 261 16.92 0.75 -1.97
CA LEU A 261 16.13 1.26 -0.84
C LEU A 261 17.00 2.15 0.08
N PRO A 262 16.37 3.12 0.77
CA PRO A 262 17.06 3.86 1.83
C PRO A 262 17.31 2.96 3.03
N GLU A 263 18.46 3.13 3.67
CA GLU A 263 18.72 2.53 4.98
C GLU A 263 17.81 3.17 6.05
N PRO A 264 17.49 2.49 7.16
CA PRO A 264 16.66 3.08 8.21
C PRO A 264 17.18 4.44 8.72
N ALA A 265 18.49 4.58 8.87
CA ALA A 265 19.14 5.82 9.30
C ALA A 265 19.02 6.96 8.27
N GLU A 266 18.79 6.65 6.99
CA GLU A 266 18.49 7.63 5.95
C GLU A 266 16.99 7.94 5.88
N ALA A 267 16.14 6.90 5.97
CA ALA A 267 14.70 7.03 5.77
C ALA A 267 13.99 7.75 6.93
N GLU A 268 14.32 7.41 8.17
CA GLU A 268 13.59 7.88 9.35
C GLU A 268 13.67 9.41 9.53
N PRO A 269 14.85 10.07 9.48
CA PRO A 269 14.93 11.52 9.63
C PRO A 269 14.18 12.27 8.52
N LEU A 270 14.29 11.79 7.28
CA LEU A 270 13.63 12.40 6.13
C LEU A 270 12.11 12.31 6.24
N ARG A 271 11.61 11.13 6.61
CA ARG A 271 10.20 10.93 6.85
C ARG A 271 9.70 11.80 7.99
N ASN A 272 10.37 11.82 9.14
CA ASN A 272 9.97 12.60 10.30
C ASN A 272 9.90 14.10 9.98
N ALA A 273 10.84 14.60 9.17
CA ALA A 273 10.81 15.98 8.69
C ALA A 273 9.59 16.26 7.80
N LEU A 274 9.19 15.32 6.95
CA LEU A 274 8.00 15.47 6.10
C LEU A 274 6.68 15.32 6.88
N ASP A 275 6.61 14.39 7.83
CA ASP A 275 5.41 14.12 8.65
C ASP A 275 5.12 15.28 9.63
N GLY A 276 6.13 16.06 9.99
CA GLY A 276 6.00 17.26 10.83
C GLY A 276 5.40 18.48 10.13
N LEU A 277 5.10 18.41 8.83
CA LEU A 277 4.59 19.52 8.04
C LEU A 277 3.11 19.32 7.66
N SER A 278 2.33 20.40 7.68
CA SER A 278 0.96 20.39 7.16
C SER A 278 0.91 20.24 5.63
N ASP A 279 1.93 20.74 4.94
CA ASP A 279 2.16 20.52 3.51
C ASP A 279 3.64 20.17 3.30
N SER A 280 3.91 18.91 2.95
CA SER A 280 5.27 18.40 2.79
C SER A 280 5.84 18.64 1.38
N ARG A 281 5.05 19.11 0.41
CA ARG A 281 5.47 19.23 -1.00
C ARG A 281 6.71 20.11 -1.21
N PRO A 282 6.83 21.31 -0.59
CA PRO A 282 8.04 22.11 -0.75
C PRO A 282 9.30 21.39 -0.26
N LEU A 283 9.20 20.69 0.87
CA LEU A 283 10.31 19.94 1.43
C LEU A 283 10.67 18.71 0.58
N ARG A 284 9.69 18.02 -0.02
CA ARG A 284 9.93 16.91 -0.96
C ARG A 284 10.85 17.33 -2.11
N SER A 285 10.63 18.50 -2.70
CA SER A 285 11.49 19.04 -3.76
C SER A 285 12.90 19.32 -3.23
N VAL A 286 13.04 19.87 -2.02
CA VAL A 286 14.36 20.04 -1.38
C VAL A 286 15.06 18.69 -1.17
N LEU A 287 14.34 17.65 -0.75
CA LEU A 287 14.92 16.30 -0.60
C LEU A 287 15.44 15.73 -1.92
N VAL A 288 14.67 15.85 -3.00
CA VAL A 288 15.12 15.47 -4.35
C VAL A 288 16.41 16.21 -4.68
N ARG A 289 16.48 17.52 -4.41
CA ARG A 289 17.68 18.32 -4.67
C ARG A 289 18.88 17.85 -3.85
N LEU A 290 18.69 17.60 -2.56
CA LEU A 290 19.75 17.10 -1.67
C LEU A 290 20.31 15.76 -2.14
N LEU A 291 19.45 14.83 -2.57
CA LEU A 291 19.89 13.55 -3.12
C LEU A 291 20.67 13.74 -4.42
N LEU A 292 20.19 14.57 -5.35
CA LEU A 292 20.88 14.86 -6.61
C LEU A 292 22.25 15.54 -6.40
N ASP A 293 22.38 16.39 -5.39
CA ASP A 293 23.64 17.09 -5.07
C ASP A 293 24.57 16.27 -4.15
N SER A 294 24.15 15.10 -3.65
CA SER A 294 24.96 14.21 -2.78
C SER A 294 26.18 13.58 -3.47
N GLY A 295 26.24 13.63 -4.80
CA GLY A 295 27.26 12.94 -5.60
C GLY A 295 27.09 11.41 -5.68
N SER A 296 26.07 10.84 -5.02
CA SER A 296 25.82 9.39 -5.02
C SER A 296 24.91 8.93 -6.16
N VAL A 297 24.17 9.86 -6.78
CA VAL A 297 23.29 9.55 -7.91
C VAL A 297 24.14 9.33 -9.16
N PRO A 298 23.99 8.21 -9.87
CA PRO A 298 24.70 7.94 -11.13
C PRO A 298 24.10 8.78 -12.26
N ILE A 299 24.46 10.06 -12.29
CA ILE A 299 24.02 11.01 -13.32
C ILE A 299 25.06 11.01 -14.44
N PRO A 300 24.68 10.72 -15.70
CA PRO A 300 25.61 10.79 -16.83
C PRO A 300 26.14 12.21 -17.02
N GLU A 301 27.35 12.33 -17.58
CA GLU A 301 27.86 13.63 -18.00
C GLU A 301 27.03 14.18 -19.16
N LYS A 302 26.86 15.49 -19.24
CA LYS A 302 26.04 16.13 -20.29
C LYS A 302 26.50 15.70 -21.69
N ASN A 303 27.82 15.66 -21.91
CA ASN A 303 28.42 15.36 -23.21
C ASN A 303 28.46 13.86 -23.52
N SER A 304 28.17 12.97 -22.56
CA SER A 304 28.12 11.53 -22.81
C SER A 304 26.75 11.07 -23.34
N ILE A 305 25.71 11.92 -23.26
CA ILE A 305 24.37 11.63 -23.77
C ILE A 305 24.34 11.91 -25.27
N ARG A 306 24.36 10.85 -26.09
CA ARG A 306 24.38 10.96 -27.56
C ARG A 306 23.03 11.31 -28.15
N ASP A 307 21.97 10.71 -27.62
CA ASP A 307 20.59 11.01 -27.99
C ASP A 307 19.85 11.54 -26.77
N VAL A 308 19.70 12.87 -26.73
CA VAL A 308 19.00 13.57 -25.65
C VAL A 308 17.51 13.26 -25.68
N THR A 309 16.94 13.05 -26.87
CA THR A 309 15.51 12.78 -27.04
C THR A 309 15.18 11.41 -26.45
N GLU A 310 15.94 10.38 -26.82
CA GLU A 310 15.78 9.04 -26.28
C GLU A 310 16.02 9.02 -24.75
N TRP A 311 17.07 9.69 -24.28
CA TRP A 311 17.38 9.76 -22.86
C TRP A 311 16.23 10.41 -22.06
N VAL A 312 15.73 11.57 -22.49
CA VAL A 312 14.59 12.25 -21.84
C VAL A 312 13.33 11.40 -21.92
N ALA A 313 13.02 10.83 -23.09
CA ALA A 313 11.84 9.99 -23.27
C ALA A 313 11.83 8.81 -22.29
N GLY A 314 12.96 8.16 -22.06
CA GLY A 314 13.10 7.06 -21.11
C GLY A 314 12.91 7.45 -19.63
N LEU A 315 13.03 8.74 -19.26
CA LEU A 315 12.82 9.19 -17.87
C LEU A 315 11.34 9.19 -17.47
N PHE A 316 10.43 9.46 -18.40
CA PHE A 316 8.99 9.55 -18.13
C PHE A 316 8.36 8.21 -17.73
N PRO A 317 8.52 7.10 -18.49
CA PRO A 317 7.95 5.82 -18.07
C PRO A 317 8.62 5.31 -16.80
N ARG A 318 9.91 5.63 -16.58
CA ARG A 318 10.63 5.29 -15.36
C ARG A 318 10.05 6.00 -14.13
N PHE A 319 9.96 7.33 -14.15
CA PHE A 319 9.63 8.12 -12.96
C PHE A 319 8.14 8.42 -12.81
N LEU A 320 7.40 8.52 -13.93
CA LEU A 320 5.99 8.90 -13.97
C LEU A 320 5.09 7.74 -14.45
N GLY A 321 5.65 6.59 -14.83
CA GLY A 321 4.86 5.46 -15.31
C GLY A 321 4.19 5.68 -16.67
N ARG A 322 4.42 6.79 -17.36
CA ARG A 322 3.80 7.08 -18.67
C ARG A 322 4.82 7.59 -19.67
N GLU A 323 4.47 7.58 -20.94
CA GLU A 323 5.26 8.25 -21.97
C GLU A 323 5.18 9.78 -21.83
N ALA A 324 6.23 10.46 -22.27
CA ALA A 324 6.23 11.91 -22.41
C ALA A 324 5.25 12.32 -23.52
N THR A 325 4.51 13.42 -23.34
CA THR A 325 3.81 14.03 -24.47
C THR A 325 4.82 14.65 -25.45
N PRO A 326 4.46 14.82 -26.74
CA PRO A 326 5.34 15.50 -27.70
C PRO A 326 5.78 16.89 -27.24
N GLU A 327 4.91 17.63 -26.57
CA GLU A 327 5.19 18.96 -26.04
C GLU A 327 6.15 18.92 -24.85
N GLU A 328 5.95 17.99 -23.91
CA GLU A 328 6.86 17.78 -22.78
C GLU A 328 8.25 17.39 -23.28
N LEU A 329 8.33 16.39 -24.16
CA LEU A 329 9.60 15.91 -24.70
C LEU A 329 10.35 17.04 -25.41
N LYS A 330 9.65 17.81 -26.26
CA LYS A 330 10.21 19.00 -26.92
C LYS A 330 10.73 20.03 -25.92
N ALA A 331 9.95 20.33 -24.87
CA ALA A 331 10.34 21.31 -23.86
C ALA A 331 11.59 20.89 -23.07
N PHE A 332 11.66 19.63 -22.64
CA PHE A 332 12.82 19.10 -21.93
C PHE A 332 14.07 19.00 -22.82
N VAL A 333 13.94 18.57 -24.07
CA VAL A 333 15.06 18.52 -25.03
C VAL A 333 15.58 19.92 -25.34
N LEU A 334 14.69 20.91 -25.56
CA LEU A 334 15.08 22.31 -25.76
C LEU A 334 15.82 22.85 -24.53
N ALA A 335 15.25 22.64 -23.32
CA ALA A 335 15.87 23.07 -22.07
C ALA A 335 17.25 22.41 -21.86
N PHE A 336 17.43 21.15 -22.25
CA PHE A 336 18.72 20.47 -22.18
C PHE A 336 19.79 21.11 -23.05
N GLY A 337 19.40 21.71 -24.19
CA GLY A 337 20.29 22.44 -25.09
C GLY A 337 20.93 23.69 -24.44
N GLU A 338 20.30 24.28 -23.44
CA GLU A 338 20.81 25.48 -22.76
C GLU A 338 22.16 25.21 -22.06
N PRO A 339 23.15 26.13 -22.13
CA PRO A 339 24.49 25.91 -21.59
C PRO A 339 24.51 25.55 -20.10
N GLU A 340 23.63 26.16 -19.30
CA GLU A 340 23.53 25.96 -17.85
C GLU A 340 22.70 24.72 -17.47
N CYS A 341 21.92 24.18 -18.40
CA CYS A 341 21.15 22.98 -18.13
C CYS A 341 22.08 21.76 -18.05
N ARG A 342 21.90 20.97 -17.00
CA ARG A 342 22.63 19.72 -16.74
C ARG A 342 21.62 18.57 -16.68
N PRO A 343 22.04 17.31 -16.87
CA PRO A 343 21.16 16.15 -16.68
C PRO A 343 20.45 16.17 -15.32
N LYS A 344 21.15 16.60 -14.26
CA LYS A 344 20.55 16.81 -12.93
C LYS A 344 19.40 17.82 -12.89
N THR A 345 19.41 18.85 -13.74
CA THR A 345 18.33 19.85 -13.83
C THR A 345 17.05 19.20 -14.37
N ILE A 346 17.17 18.32 -15.37
CA ILE A 346 16.06 17.56 -15.94
C ILE A 346 15.46 16.63 -14.89
N LEU A 347 16.30 15.84 -14.20
CA LEU A 347 15.88 14.94 -13.13
C LEU A 347 15.15 15.70 -12.02
N TYR A 348 15.72 16.83 -11.58
CA TYR A 348 15.11 17.67 -10.55
C TYR A 348 13.74 18.17 -10.99
N ALA A 349 13.60 18.66 -12.23
CA ALA A 349 12.33 19.16 -12.75
C ALA A 349 11.24 18.08 -12.82
N ILE A 350 11.58 16.85 -13.20
CA ILE A 350 10.62 15.73 -13.23
C ILE A 350 10.20 15.32 -11.81
N LEU A 351 11.17 15.09 -10.91
CA LEU A 351 10.92 14.54 -9.58
C LEU A 351 10.36 15.57 -8.58
N SER A 352 10.52 16.86 -8.86
CA SER A 352 9.87 17.95 -8.09
C SER A 352 8.48 18.32 -8.63
N ASN A 353 8.06 17.74 -9.76
CA ASN A 353 6.72 17.94 -10.30
C ASN A 353 5.67 17.30 -9.38
N ALA A 354 4.52 17.95 -9.24
CA ALA A 354 3.39 17.45 -8.45
C ALA A 354 2.92 16.06 -8.92
N GLU A 355 3.03 15.77 -10.21
CA GLU A 355 2.65 14.49 -10.79
C GLU A 355 3.47 13.33 -10.23
N TYR A 356 4.80 13.48 -10.09
CA TYR A 356 5.67 12.48 -9.45
C TYR A 356 5.21 12.17 -8.01
N HIS A 357 4.58 13.12 -7.34
CA HIS A 357 4.15 12.98 -5.94
C HIS A 357 2.81 12.25 -5.83
N THR A 358 2.20 11.88 -6.95
CA THR A 358 0.89 11.22 -7.05
C THR A 358 0.93 9.85 -7.74
N PHE A 359 2.11 9.41 -8.19
CA PHE A 359 2.31 8.12 -8.84
C PHE A 359 2.80 7.07 -7.86
#